data_AF-A0A6P0S694-F1
#
_entry.id   AF-A0A6P0S694-F1
#
_cell.length_a   1.000
_cell.length_b   1.000
_cell.length_c   1.000
_cell.angle_alpha   90.00
_cell.angle_beta   90.00
_cell.angle_gamma   90.00
#
_symmetry.space_group_name_H-M   'P 1'
#
loop_
_entity.id
_entity.type
_entity.pdbx_description
1 polymer ?
#
loop_
_entity_poly.entity_id
_entity_poly.type
_entity_poly.pdbx_seq_one_letter_code
_entity_poly.pdbx_strand_id
1 'polypeptide(L)'
;MSLLKYFQFFGTLAAVLSPTLVTVASLPPQPPAQWESQREVSLKFPDDTKERERINSSLGGGSRGIGVASCIKEDETSEKTSLKALVPITDSSRTIAENPSLFVFVPETTAKSAKFIVRDNNGKEVYHSEFVPPETSGIVKLTIPETVPLEVKQEYHWELKLMCNPTNYFSEENKYVDGWLLRTQLNSEQQKQLDCVRQAPDLQNLLQFPEEPSLFSCVRQTPELQNLLNTVRQSPEQRELLERLKQSPEEAKLYVEALVYANAKIWHETIDNIAQLSDAHPNEWQELLASVGLEDFTQEKLLDCCTAN
;
A
#
# COMPACT_ATOMS: atom_id res chain seq x y z
N MET A 1 54.90 -84.37 34.70
CA MET A 1 55.17 -85.66 34.03
C MET A 1 54.02 -85.92 33.06
N SER A 2 54.33 -86.17 31.77
CA SER A 2 53.43 -86.50 30.63
C SER A 2 52.44 -85.39 30.20
N LEU A 3 52.57 -84.73 29.04
CA LEU A 3 52.39 -85.15 27.63
C LEU A 3 51.00 -85.72 27.27
N LEU A 4 50.43 -85.08 26.23
CA LEU A 4 49.66 -85.58 25.06
C LEU A 4 48.41 -84.71 24.81
N LYS A 5 48.38 -83.86 23.76
CA LYS A 5 48.07 -84.17 22.34
C LYS A 5 46.70 -84.85 22.15
N TYR A 6 45.79 -84.21 21.38
CA TYR A 6 45.52 -84.50 19.95
C TYR A 6 44.04 -84.35 19.55
N PHE A 7 43.85 -83.75 18.36
CA PHE A 7 42.80 -83.96 17.33
C PHE A 7 41.37 -83.47 17.56
N GLN A 8 40.93 -82.42 16.84
CA GLN A 8 40.41 -82.37 15.44
C GLN A 8 39.13 -83.19 15.22
N PHE A 9 38.02 -82.53 14.86
CA PHE A 9 37.10 -82.96 13.79
C PHE A 9 36.19 -81.77 13.35
N PHE A 10 36.16 -81.53 12.02
CA PHE A 10 35.05 -81.15 11.11
C PHE A 10 33.86 -80.32 11.67
N GLY A 11 33.23 -79.37 10.98
CA GLY A 11 33.20 -78.96 9.58
C GLY A 11 31.92 -78.14 9.35
N THR A 12 32.05 -76.98 8.71
CA THR A 12 31.06 -76.17 7.97
C THR A 12 29.61 -76.00 8.47
N LEU A 13 29.22 -74.73 8.72
CA LEU A 13 28.01 -74.16 8.10
C LEU A 13 28.22 -72.65 7.89
N ALA A 14 28.28 -72.23 6.63
CA ALA A 14 28.32 -70.83 6.23
C ALA A 14 26.88 -70.30 6.12
N ALA A 15 26.53 -69.33 6.96
CA ALA A 15 25.37 -68.47 6.76
C ALA A 15 25.89 -67.08 6.36
N VAL A 16 25.89 -66.80 5.05
CA VAL A 16 26.20 -65.48 4.51
C VAL A 16 24.99 -64.60 4.77
N LEU A 17 25.02 -63.87 5.88
CA LEU A 17 24.08 -62.79 6.15
C LEU A 17 24.55 -61.56 5.38
N SER A 18 23.91 -61.30 4.24
CA SER A 18 24.08 -60.07 3.47
C SER A 18 23.63 -58.87 4.31
N PRO A 19 24.49 -57.89 4.64
CA PRO A 19 24.02 -56.65 5.23
C PRO A 19 23.39 -55.80 4.12
N THR A 20 22.08 -55.61 4.17
CA THR A 20 21.42 -54.56 3.42
C THR A 20 21.95 -53.21 3.91
N LEU A 21 22.69 -52.51 3.05
CA LEU A 21 23.06 -51.11 3.25
C LEU A 21 21.76 -50.29 3.28
N VAL A 22 21.37 -49.83 4.47
CA VAL A 22 20.35 -48.79 4.62
C VAL A 22 21.03 -47.48 4.24
N THR A 23 20.86 -47.03 3.01
CA THR A 23 21.21 -45.66 2.61
C THR A 23 20.17 -44.72 3.18
N VAL A 24 20.50 -44.08 4.32
CA VAL A 24 19.74 -42.94 4.82
C VAL A 24 19.96 -41.80 3.82
N ALA A 25 18.95 -41.48 3.02
CA ALA A 25 18.96 -40.29 2.20
C ALA A 25 18.92 -39.07 3.13
N SER A 26 20.08 -38.50 3.44
CA SER A 26 20.17 -37.19 4.06
C SER A 26 19.70 -36.15 3.04
N LEU A 27 18.51 -35.59 3.25
CA LEU A 27 18.10 -34.37 2.55
C LEU A 27 19.16 -33.29 2.80
N PRO A 28 19.57 -32.52 1.78
CA PRO A 28 20.42 -31.36 2.00
C PRO A 28 19.71 -30.43 3.01
N PRO A 29 20.46 -29.78 3.93
CA PRO A 29 19.87 -28.81 4.83
C PRO A 29 19.18 -27.74 3.97
N GLN A 30 17.85 -27.67 4.07
CA GLN A 30 17.12 -26.57 3.46
C GLN A 30 17.66 -25.28 4.10
N PRO A 31 18.00 -24.24 3.33
CA PRO A 31 18.24 -22.93 3.92
C PRO A 31 17.00 -22.59 4.75
N PRO A 32 17.15 -22.03 5.96
CA PRO A 32 16.00 -21.61 6.73
C PRO A 32 15.17 -20.70 5.83
N ALA A 33 13.87 -20.97 5.75
CA ALA A 33 12.92 -20.06 5.14
C ALA A 33 12.98 -18.75 5.92
N GLN A 34 13.80 -17.81 5.45
CA GLN A 34 13.82 -16.43 5.91
C GLN A 34 12.73 -15.69 5.15
N TRP A 35 11.47 -15.95 5.53
CA TRP A 35 10.49 -14.89 5.51
C TRP A 35 10.44 -14.38 6.95
N GLU A 36 10.98 -13.17 7.12
CA GLU A 36 10.91 -12.44 8.38
C GLU A 36 9.49 -12.52 8.94
N SER A 37 9.43 -12.79 10.25
CA SER A 37 8.25 -12.77 11.11
C SER A 37 7.11 -11.90 10.63
N GLN A 38 5.88 -12.40 10.76
CA GLN A 38 4.65 -11.62 10.76
C GLN A 38 4.79 -10.37 11.64
N ARG A 39 5.27 -9.26 11.10
CA ARG A 39 5.06 -7.94 11.68
C ARG A 39 3.62 -7.61 11.35
N GLU A 40 2.79 -7.41 12.36
CA GLU A 40 1.45 -6.89 12.14
C GLU A 40 1.59 -5.48 11.57
N VAL A 41 1.00 -5.26 10.40
CA VAL A 41 0.97 -3.97 9.68
C VAL A 41 0.59 -2.82 10.64
N SER A 42 1.46 -1.81 10.75
CA SER A 42 1.37 -0.63 11.62
C SER A 42 0.22 0.30 11.25
N LEU A 43 -0.22 0.32 9.99
CA LEU A 43 -1.45 1.02 9.60
C LEU A 43 -2.23 0.19 8.60
N LYS A 44 -3.33 -0.40 9.04
CA LYS A 44 -4.27 -1.14 8.18
C LYS A 44 -5.43 -0.23 7.79
N PHE A 45 -5.64 -0.01 6.50
CA PHE A 45 -6.88 0.59 6.04
C PHE A 45 -8.02 -0.42 6.17
N PRO A 46 -9.20 -0.03 6.68
CA PRO A 46 -10.31 -0.97 6.84
C PRO A 46 -10.74 -1.59 5.50
N ASP A 47 -10.76 -2.92 5.44
CA ASP A 47 -11.23 -3.66 4.28
C ASP A 47 -12.76 -3.59 4.18
N ASP A 48 -13.29 -3.12 3.04
CA ASP A 48 -14.72 -2.95 2.79
C ASP A 48 -15.30 -4.01 1.85
N THR A 49 -14.78 -5.25 1.92
CA THR A 49 -15.28 -6.42 1.15
C THR A 49 -16.80 -6.64 1.14
N LYS A 50 -17.57 -6.00 2.03
CA LYS A 50 -19.03 -6.11 2.09
C LYS A 50 -19.75 -5.27 1.03
N GLU A 51 -19.07 -4.30 0.41
CA GLU A 51 -19.62 -3.45 -0.66
C GLU A 51 -19.28 -4.00 -2.06
N ARG A 52 -18.96 -5.31 -2.16
CA ARG A 52 -18.50 -6.02 -3.36
C ARG A 52 -19.55 -6.24 -4.46
N GLU A 53 -20.77 -5.72 -4.34
CA GLU A 53 -21.85 -6.04 -5.30
C GLU A 53 -21.65 -5.38 -6.68
N ARG A 54 -20.68 -4.48 -6.82
CA ARG A 54 -20.47 -3.66 -8.03
C ARG A 54 -19.10 -3.80 -8.69
N ILE A 55 -18.27 -4.79 -8.33
CA ILE A 55 -16.93 -4.96 -8.91
C ILE A 55 -17.01 -5.46 -10.36
N ASN A 56 -17.22 -4.51 -11.26
CA ASN A 56 -16.54 -4.41 -12.55
C ASN A 56 -15.65 -3.16 -12.51
N SER A 57 -14.85 -2.95 -11.45
CA SER A 57 -13.61 -2.20 -11.66
C SER A 57 -12.80 -3.06 -12.59
N SER A 58 -12.64 -2.66 -13.85
CA SER A 58 -11.88 -3.45 -14.80
C SER A 58 -10.52 -3.70 -14.17
N LEU A 59 -10.23 -4.97 -13.86
CA LEU A 59 -8.91 -5.53 -14.08
C LEU A 59 -8.46 -4.91 -15.39
N GLY A 60 -7.52 -3.94 -15.32
CA GLY A 60 -7.11 -3.15 -16.48
C GLY A 60 -7.02 -4.10 -17.65
N GLY A 61 -7.89 -3.89 -18.65
CA GLY A 61 -8.16 -4.87 -19.68
C GLY A 61 -6.86 -5.28 -20.31
N GLY A 62 -6.33 -6.42 -19.86
CA GLY A 62 -5.18 -7.08 -20.45
C GLY A 62 -5.67 -7.60 -21.78
N SER A 63 -5.77 -6.71 -22.76
CA SER A 63 -5.82 -7.11 -24.15
C SER A 63 -4.49 -7.83 -24.34
N ARG A 64 -4.56 -9.16 -24.40
CA ARG A 64 -3.52 -10.00 -25.00
C ARG A 64 -3.49 -9.67 -26.50
N GLY A 65 -3.22 -8.41 -26.82
CA GLY A 65 -2.98 -7.92 -28.14
C GLY A 65 -1.57 -8.33 -28.49
N ILE A 66 -1.43 -9.57 -28.93
CA ILE A 66 -0.25 -10.00 -29.68
C ILE A 66 -0.08 -8.98 -30.82
N GLY A 67 0.87 -8.06 -30.69
CA GLY A 67 1.33 -7.18 -31.76
C GLY A 67 0.81 -5.73 -31.82
N VAL A 68 0.14 -5.17 -30.80
CA VAL A 68 -0.09 -3.71 -30.75
C VAL A 68 1.09 -3.03 -30.05
N ALA A 69 1.75 -2.10 -30.75
CA ALA A 69 2.87 -1.34 -30.21
C ALA A 69 2.42 -0.54 -28.98
N SER A 70 2.75 -1.04 -27.79
CA SER A 70 2.52 -0.34 -26.53
C SER A 70 3.63 0.68 -26.31
N CYS A 71 3.28 1.83 -25.72
CA CYS A 71 4.27 2.78 -25.24
C CYS A 71 4.79 2.45 -23.83
N ILE A 72 4.34 1.34 -23.21
CA ILE A 72 4.90 0.82 -21.96
C ILE A 72 6.03 -0.14 -22.31
N LYS A 73 7.18 -0.01 -21.64
CA LYS A 73 8.27 -0.98 -21.78
C LYS A 73 7.92 -2.23 -20.96
N GLU A 74 7.82 -3.37 -21.63
CA GLU A 74 7.63 -4.66 -20.97
C GLU A 74 8.96 -5.15 -20.41
N ASP A 75 9.00 -5.47 -19.12
CA ASP A 75 10.06 -6.27 -18.52
C ASP A 75 9.50 -7.68 -18.31
N GLU A 76 10.15 -8.69 -18.93
CA GLU A 76 9.72 -10.10 -18.92
C GLU A 76 9.67 -10.71 -17.50
N THR A 77 10.17 -10.01 -16.49
CA THR A 77 10.29 -10.50 -15.10
C THR A 77 9.39 -9.82 -14.08
N SER A 78 8.61 -8.79 -14.46
CA SER A 78 7.89 -7.94 -13.50
C SER A 78 6.38 -7.90 -13.76
N GLU A 79 5.57 -8.13 -12.71
CA GLU A 79 4.12 -7.92 -12.73
C GLU A 79 3.72 -6.43 -12.86
N LYS A 80 4.70 -5.52 -12.93
CA LYS A 80 4.55 -4.05 -12.94
C LYS A 80 4.58 -3.45 -14.36
N THR A 81 3.87 -4.07 -15.29
CA THR A 81 3.83 -3.69 -16.71
C THR A 81 2.57 -2.90 -17.09
N SER A 82 1.83 -2.38 -16.10
CA SER A 82 0.60 -1.62 -16.35
C SER A 82 0.44 -0.45 -15.37
N LEU A 83 -0.29 0.57 -15.82
CA LEU A 83 -0.74 1.65 -14.94
C LEU A 83 -1.58 1.09 -13.80
N LYS A 84 -1.35 1.54 -12.57
CA LYS A 84 -2.11 1.09 -11.41
C LYS A 84 -2.52 2.27 -10.54
N ALA A 85 -3.81 2.39 -10.28
CA ALA A 85 -4.35 3.30 -9.29
C ALA A 85 -4.00 2.79 -7.89
N LEU A 86 -3.41 3.63 -7.06
CA LEU A 86 -3.16 3.30 -5.65
C LEU A 86 -4.41 3.66 -4.83
N VAL A 87 -5.46 2.89 -5.06
CA VAL A 87 -6.75 2.98 -4.35
C VAL A 87 -7.13 1.61 -3.80
N PRO A 88 -7.85 1.54 -2.68
CA PRO A 88 -8.33 0.28 -2.14
C PRO A 88 -9.36 -0.34 -3.08
N ILE A 89 -9.44 -1.68 -3.05
CA ILE A 89 -10.42 -2.44 -3.83
C ILE A 89 -11.82 -2.21 -3.23
N THR A 90 -12.47 -1.13 -3.65
CA THR A 90 -13.77 -0.65 -3.18
C THR A 90 -14.55 -0.07 -4.37
N ASP A 91 -15.86 0.07 -4.23
CA ASP A 91 -16.70 0.70 -5.27
C ASP A 91 -16.33 2.16 -5.49
N SER A 92 -15.99 2.88 -4.42
CA SER A 92 -15.75 4.32 -4.46
C SER A 92 -14.85 4.77 -3.31
N SER A 93 -13.66 5.26 -3.65
CA SER A 93 -12.69 5.79 -2.67
C SER A 93 -13.16 7.15 -2.14
N ARG A 94 -12.87 7.51 -0.89
CA ARG A 94 -13.45 8.70 -0.23
C ARG A 94 -12.43 9.77 0.11
N THR A 95 -12.85 11.03 0.05
CA THR A 95 -12.04 12.21 0.42
C THR A 95 -12.82 13.29 1.19
N ILE A 96 -12.14 14.02 2.08
CA ILE A 96 -12.61 15.21 2.80
C ILE A 96 -11.90 16.54 2.39
N ALA A 97 -11.04 16.51 1.38
CA ALA A 97 -10.49 17.67 0.65
C ALA A 97 -11.35 18.10 -0.56
N GLU A 98 -11.49 19.42 -0.78
CA GLU A 98 -12.17 19.96 -1.97
C GLU A 98 -11.36 19.70 -3.24
N ASN A 99 -10.04 19.57 -3.08
CA ASN A 99 -9.05 19.46 -4.14
C ASN A 99 -8.08 18.32 -3.80
N PRO A 100 -8.54 17.06 -3.83
CA PRO A 100 -7.75 15.93 -3.37
C PRO A 100 -6.60 15.61 -4.32
N SER A 101 -5.63 14.88 -3.79
CA SER A 101 -4.57 14.25 -4.56
C SER A 101 -4.82 12.75 -4.71
N LEU A 102 -4.52 12.22 -5.89
CA LEU A 102 -4.62 10.82 -6.26
C LEU A 102 -3.21 10.28 -6.53
N PHE A 103 -2.96 9.02 -6.17
CA PHE A 103 -1.67 8.38 -6.40
C PHE A 103 -1.80 7.27 -7.44
N VAL A 104 -0.91 7.29 -8.44
CA VAL A 104 -0.93 6.34 -9.55
C VAL A 104 0.49 5.83 -9.80
N PHE A 105 0.67 4.52 -9.88
CA PHE A 105 1.89 3.93 -10.42
C PHE A 105 1.92 4.06 -11.94
N VAL A 106 3.00 4.65 -12.43
CA VAL A 106 3.30 4.83 -13.86
C VAL A 106 4.51 3.96 -14.20
N PRO A 107 4.36 2.93 -15.05
CA PRO A 107 5.48 2.11 -15.49
C PRO A 107 6.38 2.90 -16.44
N GLU A 108 7.58 2.38 -16.69
CA GLU A 108 8.49 2.98 -17.67
C GLU A 108 7.81 3.10 -19.06
N THR A 109 7.76 4.31 -19.60
CA THR A 109 6.98 4.61 -20.80
C THR A 109 7.72 5.50 -21.79
N THR A 110 7.40 5.35 -23.07
CA THR A 110 7.84 6.21 -24.18
C THR A 110 6.78 7.24 -24.57
N ALA A 111 5.61 7.25 -23.91
CA ALA A 111 4.55 8.23 -24.12
C ALA A 111 5.08 9.66 -23.96
N LYS A 112 4.67 10.55 -24.86
CA LYS A 112 5.04 11.98 -24.80
C LYS A 112 3.97 12.85 -24.15
N SER A 113 2.80 12.28 -23.87
CA SER A 113 1.67 12.98 -23.25
C SER A 113 0.86 11.98 -22.41
N ALA A 114 0.41 12.45 -21.26
CA ALA A 114 -0.58 11.81 -20.41
C ALA A 114 -1.74 12.80 -20.19
N LYS A 115 -2.96 12.29 -20.19
CA LYS A 115 -4.18 13.06 -19.91
C LYS A 115 -4.76 12.61 -18.57
N PHE A 116 -4.97 13.55 -17.67
CA PHE A 116 -5.72 13.33 -16.45
C PHE A 116 -7.07 14.03 -16.56
N ILE A 117 -8.17 13.31 -16.34
CA ILE A 117 -9.54 13.80 -16.56
C ILE A 117 -10.37 13.47 -15.34
N VAL A 118 -11.24 14.40 -14.93
CA VAL A 118 -12.24 14.19 -13.88
C VAL A 118 -13.62 14.54 -14.43
N ARG A 119 -14.57 13.63 -14.25
CA ARG A 119 -15.96 13.76 -14.64
C ARG A 119 -16.87 13.72 -13.41
N ASP A 120 -17.95 14.49 -13.44
CA ASP A 120 -19.01 14.37 -12.44
C ASP A 120 -19.90 13.13 -12.68
N ASN A 121 -20.87 12.91 -11.80
CA ASN A 121 -21.80 11.78 -11.88
C ASN A 121 -22.72 11.80 -13.13
N ASN A 122 -22.79 12.93 -13.86
CA ASN A 122 -23.50 13.03 -15.14
C ASN A 122 -22.57 12.73 -16.34
N GLY A 123 -21.30 12.39 -16.09
CA GLY A 123 -20.28 12.19 -17.12
C GLY A 123 -19.72 13.49 -17.70
N LYS A 124 -20.11 14.65 -17.16
CA LYS A 124 -19.59 15.95 -17.60
C LYS A 124 -18.16 16.09 -17.11
N GLU A 125 -17.25 16.38 -18.04
CA GLU A 125 -15.88 16.71 -17.71
C GLU A 125 -15.83 18.03 -16.93
N VAL A 126 -15.35 17.96 -15.68
CA VAL A 126 -15.19 19.12 -14.80
C VAL A 126 -13.75 19.58 -14.73
N TYR A 127 -12.81 18.71 -15.09
CA TYR A 127 -11.39 19.02 -15.14
C TYR A 127 -10.67 18.12 -16.14
N HIS A 128 -9.65 18.67 -16.80
CA HIS A 128 -8.61 17.89 -17.45
C HIS A 128 -7.26 18.60 -17.34
N SER A 129 -6.19 17.83 -17.40
CA SER A 129 -4.84 18.33 -17.61
C SER A 129 -4.03 17.41 -18.51
N GLU A 130 -3.03 17.99 -19.14
CA GLU A 130 -2.05 17.29 -19.97
C GLU A 130 -0.65 17.53 -19.43
N PHE A 131 0.14 16.48 -19.33
CA PHE A 131 1.53 16.57 -18.88
C PHE A 131 2.39 15.50 -19.55
N VAL A 132 3.71 15.68 -19.47
CA VAL A 132 4.67 14.67 -19.92
C VAL A 132 4.88 13.67 -18.77
N PRO A 133 4.60 12.37 -18.96
CA PRO A 133 4.82 11.39 -17.90
C PRO A 133 6.31 11.24 -17.59
N PRO A 134 6.68 10.79 -16.38
CA PRO A 134 8.08 10.54 -16.04
C PRO A 134 8.68 9.45 -16.95
N GLU A 135 9.95 9.61 -17.33
CA GLU A 135 10.65 8.60 -18.12
C GLU A 135 10.99 7.36 -17.28
N THR A 136 11.15 7.53 -15.97
CA THR A 136 11.40 6.44 -15.01
C THR A 136 10.10 5.91 -14.43
N SER A 137 10.03 4.60 -14.22
CA SER A 137 8.95 3.96 -13.46
C SER A 137 8.85 4.54 -12.04
N GLY A 138 7.63 4.73 -11.55
CA GLY A 138 7.39 5.16 -10.16
C GLY A 138 5.96 5.64 -9.93
N ILE A 139 5.71 6.13 -8.72
CA ILE A 139 4.40 6.61 -8.26
C ILE A 139 4.32 8.11 -8.44
N VAL A 140 3.24 8.57 -9.06
CA VAL A 140 2.97 10.00 -9.31
C VAL A 140 1.80 10.47 -8.46
N LYS A 141 1.89 11.72 -7.97
CA LYS A 141 0.81 12.41 -7.25
C LYS A 141 0.09 13.35 -8.22
N LEU A 142 -1.18 13.08 -8.50
CA LEU A 142 -2.05 13.89 -9.35
C LEU A 142 -2.99 14.71 -8.47
N THR A 143 -2.91 16.04 -8.56
CA THR A 143 -3.75 16.92 -7.74
C THR A 143 -4.84 17.58 -8.56
N ILE A 144 -6.07 17.52 -8.07
CA ILE A 144 -7.18 18.31 -8.63
C ILE A 144 -6.96 19.77 -8.17
N PRO A 145 -6.90 20.77 -9.06
CA PRO A 145 -6.53 22.14 -8.69
C PRO A 145 -7.65 22.86 -7.94
N GLU A 146 -7.29 23.88 -7.15
CA GLU A 146 -8.23 24.73 -6.39
C GLU A 146 -9.31 25.40 -7.26
N THR A 147 -9.08 25.54 -8.57
CA THR A 147 -10.07 26.07 -9.52
C THR A 147 -11.28 25.16 -9.72
N VAL A 148 -11.20 23.89 -9.28
CA VAL A 148 -12.27 22.89 -9.42
C VAL A 148 -12.56 22.24 -8.06
N PRO A 149 -13.20 22.97 -7.12
CA PRO A 149 -13.58 22.40 -5.83
C PRO A 149 -14.68 21.35 -6.01
N LEU A 150 -14.45 20.17 -5.46
CA LEU A 150 -15.38 19.05 -5.50
C LEU A 150 -16.52 19.22 -4.47
N GLU A 151 -17.74 18.90 -4.88
CA GLU A 151 -18.97 19.07 -4.09
C GLU A 151 -19.24 17.90 -3.15
N VAL A 152 -19.61 18.21 -1.91
CA VAL A 152 -19.87 17.19 -0.89
C VAL A 152 -21.09 16.33 -1.25
N LYS A 153 -20.98 15.02 -0.98
CA LYS A 153 -21.96 13.97 -1.35
C LYS A 153 -22.08 13.75 -2.85
N GLN A 154 -21.09 14.18 -3.62
CA GLN A 154 -21.00 13.93 -5.04
C GLN A 154 -19.88 12.93 -5.36
N GLU A 155 -20.18 12.05 -6.32
CA GLU A 155 -19.25 11.07 -6.86
C GLU A 155 -18.67 11.59 -8.18
N TYR A 156 -17.39 11.33 -8.37
CA TYR A 156 -16.61 11.72 -9.54
C TYR A 156 -15.90 10.48 -10.11
N HIS A 157 -15.83 10.41 -11.43
CA HIS A 157 -15.03 9.42 -12.14
C HIS A 157 -13.76 10.09 -12.64
N TRP A 158 -12.60 9.57 -12.25
CA TRP A 158 -11.33 10.09 -12.69
C TRP A 158 -10.61 9.07 -13.57
N GLU A 159 -9.86 9.55 -14.56
CA GLU A 159 -9.11 8.73 -15.50
C GLU A 159 -7.72 9.35 -15.71
N LEU A 160 -6.67 8.54 -15.61
CA LEU A 160 -5.35 8.87 -16.15
C LEU A 160 -5.09 7.99 -17.37
N LYS A 161 -4.76 8.62 -18.50
CA LYS A 161 -4.48 7.96 -19.77
C LYS A 161 -3.11 8.35 -20.33
N LEU A 162 -2.23 7.38 -20.54
CA LEU A 162 -1.01 7.52 -21.34
C LEU A 162 -1.35 7.50 -22.82
N MET A 163 -0.98 8.57 -23.53
CA MET A 163 -1.22 8.73 -24.97
C MET A 163 -0.10 8.02 -25.76
N CYS A 164 -0.21 6.70 -25.89
CA CYS A 164 0.68 5.91 -26.76
C CYS A 164 0.49 6.28 -28.23
N ASN A 165 -0.75 6.59 -28.62
CA ASN A 165 -1.07 7.18 -29.91
C ASN A 165 -1.40 8.68 -29.72
N PRO A 166 -0.45 9.59 -30.00
CA PRO A 166 -0.65 11.02 -29.72
C PRO A 166 -1.75 11.65 -30.59
N THR A 167 -2.18 10.99 -31.67
CA THR A 167 -3.17 11.52 -32.61
C THR A 167 -4.60 11.03 -32.37
N ASN A 168 -4.78 9.94 -31.61
CA ASN A 168 -6.08 9.34 -31.38
C ASN A 168 -6.29 8.99 -29.90
N TYR A 169 -7.10 9.78 -29.21
CA TYR A 169 -7.47 9.58 -27.80
C TYR A 169 -8.18 8.24 -27.55
N PHE A 170 -8.97 7.75 -28.50
CA PHE A 170 -9.73 6.50 -28.39
C PHE A 170 -8.95 5.28 -28.89
N SER A 171 -7.65 5.41 -29.18
CA SER A 171 -6.82 4.28 -29.60
C SER A 171 -6.72 3.23 -28.49
N GLU A 172 -6.89 1.96 -28.84
CA GLU A 172 -6.67 0.81 -27.94
C GLU A 172 -5.17 0.64 -27.56
N GLU A 173 -4.28 1.33 -28.27
CA GLU A 173 -2.86 1.44 -27.92
C GLU A 173 -2.66 2.27 -26.64
N ASN A 174 -3.54 3.26 -26.39
CA ASN A 174 -3.46 4.08 -25.19
C ASN A 174 -3.75 3.24 -23.96
N LYS A 175 -2.98 3.47 -22.91
CA LYS A 175 -3.12 2.77 -21.63
C LYS A 175 -3.73 3.72 -20.63
N TYR A 176 -4.68 3.24 -19.84
CA TYR A 176 -5.33 4.09 -18.85
C TYR A 176 -5.61 3.32 -17.57
N VAL A 177 -5.83 4.08 -16.52
CA VAL A 177 -6.35 3.61 -15.25
C VAL A 177 -7.36 4.64 -14.75
N ASP A 178 -8.38 4.17 -14.06
CA ASP A 178 -9.49 4.98 -13.61
C ASP A 178 -9.97 4.55 -12.21
N GLY A 179 -10.84 5.37 -11.64
CA GLY A 179 -11.47 5.07 -10.37
C GLY A 179 -12.61 6.01 -10.05
N TRP A 180 -13.39 5.61 -9.05
CA TRP A 180 -14.45 6.43 -8.48
C TRP A 180 -14.00 7.10 -7.18
N LEU A 181 -14.43 8.35 -7.03
CA LEU A 181 -14.06 9.24 -5.95
C LEU A 181 -15.33 9.88 -5.38
N LEU A 182 -15.65 9.59 -4.13
CA LEU A 182 -16.74 10.22 -3.38
C LEU A 182 -16.20 11.32 -2.47
N ARG A 183 -16.63 12.56 -2.72
CA ARG A 183 -16.42 13.68 -1.81
C ARG A 183 -17.37 13.54 -0.62
N THR A 184 -16.83 13.37 0.58
CA THR A 184 -17.61 13.27 1.83
C THR A 184 -17.25 14.39 2.81
N GLN A 185 -17.92 14.40 3.96
CA GLN A 185 -17.59 15.21 5.12
C GLN A 185 -17.31 14.32 6.32
N LEU A 186 -16.54 14.85 7.27
CA LEU A 186 -16.40 14.28 8.59
C LEU A 186 -17.67 14.51 9.39
N ASN A 187 -18.03 13.54 10.22
CA ASN A 187 -19.03 13.77 11.26
C ASN A 187 -18.44 14.62 12.40
N SER A 188 -19.29 15.12 13.29
CA SER A 188 -18.86 16.00 14.38
C SER A 188 -17.84 15.36 15.32
N GLU A 189 -17.85 14.04 15.47
CA GLU A 189 -16.89 13.36 16.34
C GLU A 189 -15.52 13.25 15.66
N GLN A 190 -15.48 12.79 14.41
CA GLN A 190 -14.27 12.73 13.60
C GLN A 190 -13.59 14.10 13.46
N GLN A 191 -14.38 15.17 13.31
CA GLN A 191 -13.86 16.54 13.26
C GLN A 191 -13.17 16.91 14.57
N LYS A 192 -13.77 16.60 15.73
CA LYS A 192 -13.14 16.84 17.04
C LYS A 192 -11.84 16.06 17.19
N GLN A 193 -11.78 14.82 16.72
CA GLN A 193 -10.55 14.01 16.76
C GLN A 193 -9.41 14.73 16.02
N LEU A 194 -9.66 15.21 14.80
CA LEU A 194 -8.65 15.93 14.01
C LEU A 194 -8.31 17.29 14.61
N ASP A 195 -9.30 18.05 15.07
CA ASP A 195 -9.06 19.35 15.71
C ASP A 195 -8.15 19.18 16.94
N CYS A 196 -8.37 18.12 17.71
CA CYS A 196 -7.54 17.73 18.84
C CYS A 196 -6.09 17.46 18.44
N VAL A 197 -5.90 16.62 17.42
CA VAL A 197 -4.58 16.24 16.89
C VAL A 197 -3.85 17.46 16.32
N ARG A 198 -4.57 18.37 15.65
CA ARG A 198 -4.00 19.56 15.01
C ARG A 198 -3.56 20.64 15.97
N GLN A 199 -4.29 20.78 17.07
CA GLN A 199 -4.03 21.78 18.11
C GLN A 199 -3.05 21.28 19.18
N ALA A 200 -2.69 19.99 19.15
CA ALA A 200 -1.73 19.39 20.06
C ALA A 200 -0.31 19.92 19.78
N PRO A 201 0.30 20.73 20.68
CA PRO A 201 1.62 21.31 20.45
C PRO A 201 2.76 20.29 20.53
N ASP A 202 2.52 19.13 21.14
CA ASP A 202 3.51 18.04 21.25
C ASP A 202 2.83 16.67 21.24
N LEU A 203 2.65 16.10 20.04
CA LEU A 203 2.03 14.79 19.87
C LEU A 203 2.80 13.64 20.55
N GLN A 204 4.07 13.85 20.90
CA GLN A 204 4.89 12.88 21.64
C GLN A 204 4.25 12.48 22.98
N ASN A 205 3.64 13.47 23.64
CA ASN A 205 2.99 13.31 24.95
C ASN A 205 1.55 12.76 24.85
N LEU A 206 1.01 12.53 23.65
CA LEU A 206 -0.31 11.90 23.49
C LEU A 206 -0.26 10.38 23.73
N LEU A 207 0.92 9.77 23.53
CA LEU A 207 1.12 8.33 23.61
C LEU A 207 1.71 7.90 24.95
N GLN A 208 2.63 8.69 25.47
CA GLN A 208 3.06 8.62 26.86
C GLN A 208 1.94 9.20 27.73
N PHE A 209 1.55 8.54 28.82
CA PHE A 209 0.51 9.06 29.71
C PHE A 209 0.82 10.52 30.11
N PRO A 210 -0.12 11.48 30.04
CA PRO A 210 0.25 12.88 30.22
C PRO A 210 0.31 13.23 31.71
N GLU A 211 1.47 13.68 32.16
CA GLU A 211 1.54 14.70 33.22
C GLU A 211 1.33 16.12 32.64
N GLU A 212 1.15 16.26 31.32
CA GLU A 212 0.87 17.54 30.64
C GLU A 212 -0.65 17.87 30.57
N PRO A 213 -1.14 18.93 31.24
CA PRO A 213 -2.57 19.19 31.43
C PRO A 213 -3.36 19.55 30.16
N SER A 214 -2.73 20.17 29.15
CA SER A 214 -3.40 20.71 27.96
C SER A 214 -3.83 19.61 26.99
N LEU A 215 -2.91 18.70 26.65
CA LEU A 215 -3.18 17.51 25.81
C LEU A 215 -4.15 16.54 26.48
N PHE A 216 -4.06 16.41 27.82
CA PHE A 216 -4.99 15.60 28.60
C PHE A 216 -6.44 16.04 28.36
N SER A 217 -6.70 17.35 28.35
CA SER A 217 -8.06 17.87 28.34
C SER A 217 -8.83 17.49 27.07
N CYS A 218 -8.19 17.55 25.91
CA CYS A 218 -8.84 17.29 24.62
C CYS A 218 -9.01 15.79 24.34
N VAL A 219 -7.97 14.98 24.60
CA VAL A 219 -8.06 13.52 24.43
C VAL A 219 -9.09 12.94 25.40
N ARG A 220 -9.14 13.43 26.66
CA ARG A 220 -10.16 13.03 27.64
C ARG A 220 -11.59 13.33 27.14
N GLN A 221 -11.77 14.41 26.40
CA GLN A 221 -13.06 14.83 25.85
C GLN A 221 -13.43 14.15 24.54
N THR A 222 -12.53 13.33 23.97
CA THR A 222 -12.69 12.66 22.69
C THR A 222 -12.48 11.14 22.86
N PRO A 223 -13.50 10.39 23.35
CA PRO A 223 -13.36 8.98 23.71
C PRO A 223 -12.85 8.10 22.56
N GLU A 224 -13.26 8.39 21.34
CA GLU A 224 -12.89 7.66 20.13
C GLU A 224 -11.41 7.87 19.80
N LEU A 225 -10.89 9.10 19.94
CA LEU A 225 -9.46 9.37 19.82
C LEU A 225 -8.67 8.69 20.94
N GLN A 226 -9.18 8.73 22.17
CA GLN A 226 -8.57 8.03 23.29
C GLN A 226 -8.49 6.52 23.04
N ASN A 227 -9.54 5.91 22.48
CA ASN A 227 -9.57 4.50 22.14
C ASN A 227 -8.56 4.17 21.03
N LEU A 228 -8.52 4.98 19.96
CA LEU A 228 -7.55 4.84 18.88
C LEU A 228 -6.11 4.91 19.41
N LEU A 229 -5.79 5.92 20.22
CA LEU A 229 -4.47 6.06 20.84
C LEU A 229 -4.14 4.91 21.80
N ASN A 230 -5.14 4.32 22.45
CA ASN A 230 -4.95 3.13 23.28
C ASN A 230 -4.63 1.90 22.44
N THR A 231 -5.30 1.70 21.30
CA THR A 231 -4.98 0.63 20.34
C THR A 231 -3.54 0.79 19.85
N VAL A 232 -3.17 2.00 19.48
CA VAL A 232 -1.81 2.37 19.09
C VAL A 232 -0.78 2.06 20.18
N ARG A 233 -1.09 2.37 21.45
CA ARG A 233 -0.23 2.03 22.60
C ARG A 233 -0.14 0.52 22.87
N GLN A 234 -1.07 -0.28 22.36
CA GLN A 234 -1.10 -1.73 22.56
C GLN A 234 -0.36 -2.49 21.46
N SER A 235 -0.20 -1.92 20.25
CA SER A 235 0.64 -2.51 19.19
C SER A 235 2.12 -2.16 19.42
N PRO A 236 3.00 -3.17 19.59
CA PRO A 236 4.44 -2.96 19.70
C PRO A 236 5.02 -2.20 18.49
N GLU A 237 4.55 -2.50 17.28
CA GLU A 237 5.02 -1.94 16.02
C GLU A 237 4.64 -0.44 15.91
N GLN A 238 3.38 -0.12 16.19
CA GLN A 238 2.90 1.27 16.16
C GLN A 238 3.60 2.11 17.23
N ARG A 239 3.88 1.52 18.41
CA ARG A 239 4.68 2.20 19.44
C ARG A 239 6.11 2.46 18.98
N GLU A 240 6.79 1.46 18.42
CA GLU A 240 8.16 1.63 17.96
C GLU A 240 8.23 2.73 16.90
N LEU A 241 7.31 2.72 15.93
CA LEU A 241 7.20 3.80 14.95
C LEU A 241 7.01 5.15 15.63
N LEU A 242 6.05 5.29 16.53
CA LEU A 242 5.78 6.57 17.18
C LEU A 242 6.95 7.04 18.06
N GLU A 243 7.70 6.12 18.66
CA GLU A 243 8.96 6.43 19.32
C GLU A 243 10.00 7.00 18.35
N ARG A 244 10.10 6.49 17.11
CA ARG A 244 10.95 7.08 16.06
C ARG A 244 10.44 8.46 15.63
N LEU A 245 9.12 8.62 15.52
CA LEU A 245 8.48 9.88 15.17
C LEU A 245 8.60 10.95 16.25
N LYS A 246 9.08 10.62 17.46
CA LYS A 246 9.19 11.59 18.54
C LYS A 246 10.02 12.80 18.19
N GLN A 247 11.08 12.60 17.41
CA GLN A 247 11.99 13.70 17.08
C GLN A 247 11.37 14.69 16.08
N SER A 248 10.18 14.41 15.56
CA SER A 248 9.47 15.22 14.56
C SER A 248 7.97 15.31 14.89
N PRO A 249 7.53 16.35 15.64
CA PRO A 249 6.12 16.55 15.98
C PRO A 249 5.19 16.61 14.76
N GLU A 250 5.67 17.14 13.63
CA GLU A 250 4.90 17.20 12.37
C GLU A 250 4.70 15.81 11.76
N GLU A 251 5.71 14.94 11.77
CA GLU A 251 5.55 13.57 11.26
C GLU A 251 4.63 12.74 12.16
N ALA A 252 4.75 12.90 13.49
CA ALA A 252 3.83 12.29 14.44
C ALA A 252 2.38 12.75 14.20
N LYS A 253 2.19 14.02 13.86
CA LYS A 253 0.88 14.58 13.51
C LYS A 253 0.31 13.92 12.26
N LEU A 254 1.08 13.86 11.19
CA LEU A 254 0.67 13.24 9.92
C LEU A 254 0.23 11.80 10.12
N TYR A 255 1.01 11.01 10.88
CA TYR A 255 0.68 9.62 11.18
C TYR A 255 -0.62 9.49 12.00
N VAL A 256 -0.80 10.28 13.05
CA VAL A 256 -2.03 10.22 13.87
C VAL A 256 -3.26 10.71 13.10
N GLU A 257 -3.13 11.75 12.27
CA GLU A 257 -4.20 12.16 11.35
C GLU A 257 -4.55 11.04 10.37
N ALA A 258 -3.55 10.35 9.80
CA ALA A 258 -3.77 9.22 8.90
C ALA A 258 -4.55 8.08 9.58
N LEU A 259 -4.26 7.79 10.85
CA LEU A 259 -5.03 6.81 11.63
C LEU A 259 -6.49 7.22 11.81
N VAL A 260 -6.76 8.51 12.08
CA VAL A 260 -8.12 9.04 12.21
C VAL A 260 -8.86 8.93 10.87
N TYR A 261 -8.23 9.31 9.76
CA TYR A 261 -8.81 9.18 8.42
C TYR A 261 -9.06 7.73 8.02
N ALA A 262 -8.12 6.82 8.28
CA ALA A 262 -8.25 5.41 8.00
C ALA A 262 -9.45 4.81 8.75
N ASN A 263 -9.58 5.09 10.05
CA ASN A 263 -10.73 4.66 10.85
C ASN A 263 -12.07 5.26 10.36
N ALA A 264 -12.01 6.45 9.75
CA ALA A 264 -13.14 7.09 9.09
C ALA A 264 -13.40 6.60 7.65
N LYS A 265 -12.62 5.64 7.14
CA LYS A 265 -12.66 5.13 5.75
C LYS A 265 -12.40 6.21 4.71
N ILE A 266 -11.51 7.15 5.00
CA ILE A 266 -11.14 8.26 4.13
C ILE A 266 -9.77 7.96 3.54
N TRP A 267 -9.73 7.50 2.30
CA TRP A 267 -8.50 6.97 1.69
C TRP A 267 -7.52 8.07 1.31
N HIS A 268 -7.98 9.10 0.60
CA HIS A 268 -7.08 10.05 -0.07
C HIS A 268 -6.26 10.88 0.92
N GLU A 269 -6.83 11.25 2.06
CA GLU A 269 -6.10 11.91 3.15
C GLU A 269 -5.20 10.93 3.92
N THR A 270 -5.60 9.66 4.04
CA THR A 270 -4.75 8.63 4.67
C THR A 270 -3.48 8.42 3.86
N ILE A 271 -3.62 8.11 2.56
CA ILE A 271 -2.47 7.85 1.69
C ILE A 271 -1.62 9.11 1.50
N ASP A 272 -2.21 10.30 1.42
CA ASP A 272 -1.44 11.53 1.27
C ASP A 272 -0.59 11.86 2.50
N ASN A 273 -1.14 11.64 3.71
CA ASN A 273 -0.38 11.82 4.94
C ASN A 273 0.76 10.81 5.08
N ILE A 274 0.53 9.54 4.72
CA ILE A 274 1.57 8.51 4.79
C ILE A 274 2.60 8.66 3.66
N ALA A 275 2.21 9.15 2.47
CA ALA A 275 3.13 9.48 1.40
C ALA A 275 4.15 10.55 1.83
N GLN A 276 3.74 11.54 2.63
CA GLN A 276 4.66 12.55 3.16
C GLN A 276 5.70 11.98 4.14
N LEU A 277 5.46 10.78 4.68
CA LEU A 277 6.39 10.08 5.58
C LEU A 277 7.29 9.09 4.85
N SER A 278 7.07 8.81 3.57
CA SER A 278 7.68 7.66 2.86
C SER A 278 9.21 7.69 2.83
N ASP A 279 9.81 8.87 2.78
CA ASP A 279 11.28 9.01 2.66
C ASP A 279 11.98 8.70 3.99
N ALA A 280 11.40 9.12 5.11
CA ALA A 280 11.96 8.92 6.45
C ALA A 280 11.50 7.58 7.07
N HIS A 281 10.27 7.16 6.78
CA HIS A 281 9.58 6.01 7.36
C HIS A 281 8.92 5.18 6.23
N PRO A 282 9.73 4.48 5.42
CA PRO A 282 9.22 3.77 4.24
C PRO A 282 8.35 2.56 4.58
N ASN A 283 8.49 1.97 5.77
CA ASN A 283 7.72 0.79 6.15
C ASN A 283 6.22 1.10 6.22
N GLU A 284 5.87 2.29 6.67
CA GLU A 284 4.49 2.75 6.88
C GLU A 284 3.77 2.91 5.55
N TRP A 285 4.48 3.43 4.55
CA TRP A 285 4.02 3.46 3.17
C TRP A 285 3.77 2.05 2.63
N GLN A 286 4.74 1.15 2.81
CA GLN A 286 4.66 -0.23 2.33
C GLN A 286 3.50 -0.99 2.98
N GLU A 287 3.35 -0.83 4.28
CA GLU A 287 2.31 -1.47 5.10
C GLU A 287 0.91 -0.98 4.74
N LEU A 288 0.73 0.34 4.53
CA LEU A 288 -0.54 0.89 4.06
C LEU A 288 -0.94 0.29 2.71
N LEU A 289 -0.03 0.28 1.73
CA LEU A 289 -0.31 -0.28 0.41
C LEU A 289 -0.60 -1.78 0.47
N ALA A 290 0.19 -2.54 1.22
CA ALA A 290 -0.06 -3.97 1.42
C ALA A 290 -1.42 -4.24 2.08
N SER A 291 -1.88 -3.37 2.98
CA SER A 291 -3.18 -3.51 3.65
C SER A 291 -4.38 -3.47 2.70
N VAL A 292 -4.20 -2.94 1.49
CA VAL A 292 -5.25 -2.78 0.48
C VAL A 292 -4.99 -3.57 -0.81
N GLY A 293 -4.07 -4.54 -0.78
CA GLY A 293 -3.77 -5.40 -1.93
C GLY A 293 -2.86 -4.74 -2.99
N LEU A 294 -1.99 -3.83 -2.57
CA LEU A 294 -1.02 -3.13 -3.42
C LEU A 294 0.44 -3.47 -3.04
N GLU A 295 0.67 -4.66 -2.48
CA GLU A 295 1.97 -5.15 -2.02
C GLU A 295 3.09 -5.07 -3.07
N ASP A 296 2.75 -5.23 -4.34
CA ASP A 296 3.73 -5.17 -5.44
C ASP A 296 4.32 -3.76 -5.62
N PHE A 297 3.58 -2.71 -5.26
CA PHE A 297 3.96 -1.32 -5.49
C PHE A 297 4.65 -0.67 -4.29
N THR A 298 4.88 -1.45 -3.23
CA THR A 298 5.41 -0.96 -1.94
C THR A 298 6.82 -0.38 -2.02
N GLN A 299 7.65 -0.87 -2.95
CA GLN A 299 9.03 -0.43 -3.14
C GLN A 299 9.19 0.64 -4.24
N GLU A 300 8.10 1.08 -4.86
CA GLU A 300 8.16 2.08 -5.93
C GLU A 300 8.42 3.48 -5.37
N LYS A 301 9.21 4.26 -6.11
CA LYS A 301 9.59 5.60 -5.69
C LYS A 301 8.45 6.59 -5.95
N LEU A 302 8.15 7.47 -4.98
CA LEU A 302 7.35 8.66 -5.23
C LEU A 302 8.16 9.67 -6.05
N LEU A 303 7.60 10.07 -7.19
CA LEU A 303 8.25 10.95 -8.15
C LEU A 303 7.71 12.37 -8.00
N ASP A 304 8.63 13.34 -7.89
CA ASP A 304 8.33 14.76 -8.04
C ASP A 304 8.01 15.04 -9.50
N CYS A 305 6.76 14.84 -9.89
CA CYS A 305 6.32 15.06 -11.25
C CYS A 305 4.98 15.78 -11.31
N CYS A 306 4.64 16.10 -12.55
CA CYS A 306 3.26 16.23 -12.99
C CYS A 306 2.53 17.44 -12.42
N THR A 307 3.23 18.58 -12.36
CA THR A 307 2.56 19.89 -12.33
C THR A 307 1.91 20.11 -13.70
N ALA A 308 0.58 20.21 -13.72
CA ALA A 308 -0.13 20.71 -14.90
C ALA A 308 0.41 22.12 -15.23
N ASN A 309 0.88 22.32 -16.46
CA ASN A 309 1.22 23.65 -16.98
C ASN A 309 -0.06 24.48 -17.22
#